data_AF-A0A1Q7GHL8-F1
#
_entry.id   AF-A0A1Q7GHL8-F1
#
_cell.length_a   1.000
_cell.length_b   1.000
_cell.length_c   1.000
_cell.angle_alpha   90.00
_cell.angle_beta   90.00
_cell.angle_gamma   90.00
#
_symmetry.space_group_name_H-M   'P 1'
#
loop_
_entity.id
_entity.type
_entity.pdbx_description
1 polymer ?
#
loop_
_entity_poly.entity_id
_entity_poly.type
_entity_poly.pdbx_seq_one_letter_code
_entity_poly.pdbx_strand_id
1 'polypeptide(L)'
;MHRLPELAQTRYLVAKTDTDLEGRAVLSEVPAGTYWLSTLGQAVAAGDVRLRWDVEVTVKPGQTTRLELSNLNAADSQGSAP
;
A
#
# COMPACT_ATOMS: atom_id res chain seq x y z
N MET A 1 -11.29 16.95 8.01
CA MET A 1 -12.03 15.99 7.18
C MET A 1 -11.14 14.80 6.86
N HIS A 2 -11.29 13.66 7.53
CA HIS A 2 -10.54 12.43 7.24
C HIS A 2 -11.48 11.24 7.50
N ARG A 3 -12.05 10.62 6.46
CA ARG A 3 -12.81 9.35 6.61
C ARG A 3 -12.88 8.43 5.39
N LEU A 4 -12.38 8.78 4.20
CA LEU A 4 -12.57 7.92 3.03
C LEU A 4 -11.87 6.55 3.14
N PRO A 5 -10.59 6.44 3.57
CA PRO A 5 -9.93 5.14 3.70
C PRO A 5 -10.46 4.28 4.85
N GLU A 6 -10.89 4.90 5.96
CA GLU A 6 -11.45 4.19 7.12
C GLU A 6 -12.83 3.62 6.81
N LEU A 7 -13.67 4.39 6.11
CA LEU A 7 -14.95 3.92 5.59
C LEU A 7 -14.78 2.82 4.53
N ALA A 8 -13.78 2.96 3.66
CA ALA A 8 -13.45 1.94 2.67
C ALA A 8 -13.04 0.63 3.33
N GLN A 9 -12.20 0.69 4.37
CA GLN A 9 -11.80 -0.48 5.15
C GLN A 9 -12.99 -1.19 5.82
N THR A 10 -13.99 -0.43 6.26
CA THR A 10 -15.13 -1.01 6.99
C THR A 10 -16.08 -1.77 6.06
N ARG A 11 -16.19 -1.35 4.79
CA ARG A 11 -17.23 -1.84 3.87
C ARG A 11 -16.71 -2.60 2.66
N TYR A 12 -15.48 -2.34 2.23
CA TYR A 12 -14.92 -2.83 0.98
C TYR A 12 -13.56 -3.52 1.15
N LEU A 13 -13.12 -3.75 2.39
CA LEU A 13 -11.89 -4.50 2.64
C LEU A 13 -12.08 -5.96 2.27
N VAL A 14 -11.27 -6.42 1.33
CA VAL A 14 -11.25 -7.82 0.89
C VAL A 14 -10.10 -8.57 1.56
N ALA A 15 -8.94 -7.93 1.67
CA ALA A 15 -7.78 -8.51 2.34
C ALA A 15 -6.83 -7.41 2.84
N LYS A 16 -6.01 -7.74 3.84
CA LYS A 16 -4.96 -6.86 4.40
C LYS A 16 -3.70 -7.69 4.62
N THR A 17 -2.55 -7.07 4.41
CA THR A 17 -1.24 -7.63 4.74
C THR A 17 -0.27 -6.51 5.10
N ASP A 18 0.82 -6.86 5.75
CA ASP A 18 1.96 -5.98 6.03
C ASP A 18 3.16 -6.47 5.21
N THR A 19 4.05 -5.57 4.80
CA THR A 19 5.30 -5.95 4.12
C THR A 19 6.29 -6.57 5.09
N ASP A 20 7.03 -7.58 4.64
CA ASP A 20 8.19 -8.13 5.35
C ASP A 20 9.39 -7.16 5.36
N LEU A 21 10.52 -7.57 5.96
CA LEU A 21 11.72 -6.74 6.06
C LEU A 21 12.39 -6.48 4.70
N GLU A 22 12.02 -7.25 3.69
CA GLU A 22 12.48 -7.19 2.32
C GLU A 22 11.53 -6.38 1.43
N GLY A 23 10.49 -5.77 2.03
CA GLY A 23 9.51 -4.92 1.35
C GLY A 23 8.49 -5.69 0.52
N ARG A 24 8.27 -6.98 0.79
CA ARG A 24 7.36 -7.85 0.03
C ARG A 24 6.13 -8.18 0.84
N ALA A 25 5.00 -8.32 0.15
CA ALA A 25 3.79 -8.84 0.75
C ALA A 25 3.03 -9.72 -0.24
N VAL A 26 2.30 -10.70 0.27
CA VAL A 26 1.46 -11.61 -0.52
C VAL A 26 0.04 -11.59 0.04
N LEU A 27 -0.93 -11.48 -0.85
CA LEU A 27 -2.35 -11.67 -0.58
C LEU A 27 -2.81 -12.92 -1.34
N SER A 28 -3.19 -13.96 -0.60
CA SER A 28 -3.66 -15.23 -1.16
C SER A 28 -5.19 -15.31 -1.10
N GLU A 29 -5.77 -16.17 -1.94
CA GLU A 29 -7.21 -16.44 -1.97
C GLU A 29 -8.09 -15.21 -2.25
N VAL A 30 -7.52 -14.18 -2.87
CA VAL A 30 -8.30 -13.02 -3.35
C VAL A 30 -9.16 -13.47 -4.53
N PRO A 31 -10.50 -13.32 -4.47
CA PRO A 31 -11.37 -13.65 -5.59
C PRO A 31 -10.98 -12.89 -6.86
N ALA A 32 -11.31 -13.44 -8.02
CA ALA A 32 -11.11 -12.72 -9.27
C ALA A 32 -12.00 -11.48 -9.33
N GLY A 33 -11.44 -10.34 -9.75
CA GLY A 33 -12.13 -9.07 -9.75
C GLY A 33 -11.19 -7.87 -9.86
N THR A 34 -11.79 -6.68 -9.82
CA THR A 34 -11.06 -5.40 -9.82
C THR A 34 -11.13 -4.78 -8.43
N TYR A 35 -9.97 -4.37 -7.93
CA TYR A 35 -9.79 -3.86 -6.58
C TYR A 35 -8.98 -2.58 -6.58
N TRP A 36 -9.08 -1.82 -5.49
CA TRP A 36 -8.17 -0.72 -5.19
C TRP A 36 -7.21 -1.17 -4.08
N LEU A 37 -5.91 -1.07 -4.35
CA LEU A 37 -4.86 -1.28 -3.36
C LEU A 37 -4.49 0.07 -2.74
N SER A 38 -4.72 0.18 -1.42
CA SER A 38 -4.47 1.41 -0.67
C SER A 38 -3.65 1.16 0.59
N THR A 39 -2.79 2.12 0.95
CA THR A 39 -2.07 2.09 2.24
C THR A 39 -3.02 2.39 3.39
N LEU A 40 -3.15 1.48 4.35
CA LEU A 40 -4.03 1.65 5.50
C LEU A 40 -3.38 2.46 6.62
N GLY A 41 -3.04 3.73 6.34
CA GLY A 41 -2.84 4.82 7.33
C GLY A 41 -1.93 4.61 8.55
N GLN A 42 -1.28 3.46 8.71
CA GLN A 42 -0.53 3.08 9.90
C GLN A 42 0.91 3.60 9.78
N ALA A 43 1.48 4.04 10.90
CA ALA A 43 2.76 4.71 10.98
C ALA A 43 3.83 3.92 10.21
N VAL A 44 4.38 4.55 9.16
CA VAL A 44 5.50 3.99 8.42
C VAL A 44 6.69 3.92 9.39
N ALA A 45 7.33 2.76 9.48
CA ALA A 45 8.52 2.60 10.29
C ALA A 45 9.64 3.48 9.71
N ALA A 46 10.10 4.45 10.51
CA ALA A 46 11.32 5.25 10.32
C ALA A 46 11.50 5.95 8.96
N GLY A 47 11.03 7.20 8.84
CA GLY A 47 11.59 8.16 7.90
C GLY A 47 10.95 8.26 6.51
N ASP A 48 9.83 7.60 6.24
CA ASP A 48 9.14 7.72 4.94
C ASP A 48 8.17 8.91 4.91
N VAL A 49 8.22 9.73 3.85
CA VAL A 49 7.21 10.76 3.59
C VAL A 49 5.96 10.04 3.08
N ARG A 50 4.98 9.83 3.96
CA ARG A 50 3.58 9.42 3.68
C ARG A 50 3.25 9.23 2.18
N LEU A 51 3.65 8.10 1.59
CA LEU A 51 3.08 7.72 0.31
C LEU A 51 1.77 7.01 0.57
N ARG A 52 0.72 7.57 -0.01
CA ARG A 52 -0.56 6.88 -0.15
C ARG A 52 -0.60 6.32 -1.55
N TRP A 53 -0.51 5.00 -1.65
CA TRP A 53 -0.89 4.32 -2.87
C TRP A 53 -2.42 4.27 -2.93
N ASP A 54 -2.96 4.54 -4.10
CA ASP A 54 -4.34 4.27 -4.49
C ASP A 54 -4.25 3.77 -5.94
N VAL A 55 -4.05 2.46 -6.09
CA VAL A 55 -3.78 1.83 -7.39
C VAL A 55 -4.86 0.80 -7.71
N GLU A 56 -5.43 0.87 -8.91
CA GLU A 56 -6.35 -0.15 -9.39
C GLU A 56 -5.60 -1.43 -9.78
N VAL A 57 -6.12 -2.58 -9.34
CA VAL A 57 -5.54 -3.90 -9.55
C VAL A 57 -6.61 -4.87 -10.03
N THR A 58 -6.34 -5.56 -11.13
CA THR A 58 -7.20 -6.65 -11.61
C THR A 58 -6.58 -8.00 -11.28
N VAL A 59 -7.31 -8.82 -10.53
CA VAL A 59 -6.96 -10.22 -10.22
C VAL A 59 -7.68 -11.14 -11.20
N LYS A 60 -6.92 -11.93 -11.96
CA LYS A 60 -7.46 -12.93 -12.88
C LYS A 60 -7.52 -14.31 -12.22
N PRO A 61 -8.50 -15.16 -12.55
CA PRO A 61 -8.61 -16.51 -11.98
C PRO A 61 -7.32 -17.32 -12.17
N GLY A 62 -6.81 -17.89 -11.09
CA GLY A 62 -5.62 -18.75 -11.10
C GLY A 62 -4.30 -18.06 -11.46
N GLN A 63 -4.26 -16.72 -11.53
CA GLN A 63 -3.04 -15.96 -11.85
C GLN A 63 -2.59 -15.12 -10.67
N THR A 64 -1.27 -14.94 -10.57
CA THR A 64 -0.68 -13.98 -9.64
C THR A 64 -0.50 -12.64 -10.35
N THR A 65 -1.15 -11.59 -9.83
CA THR A 65 -0.88 -10.21 -10.25
C THR A 65 0.27 -9.66 -9.42
N ARG A 66 1.38 -9.29 -10.08
CA ARG A 66 2.56 -8.70 -9.43
C ARG A 66 2.53 -7.18 -9.58
N LEU A 67 2.73 -6.48 -8.46
CA LEU A 67 2.87 -5.02 -8.42
C LEU A 67 4.23 -4.67 -7.83
N GLU A 68 4.85 -3.64 -8.38
CA GLU A 68 6.03 -2.99 -7.82
C GLU A 68 5.60 -1.59 -7.40
N LEU A 69 5.78 -1.26 -6.13
CA LEU A 69 5.37 0.02 -5.55
C LEU A 69 6.61 0.67 -4.92
N SER A 70 6.76 1.97 -5.12
CA SER A 70 7.87 2.74 -4.56
C SER A 70 7.37 3.64 -3.44
N ASN A 71 8.15 3.74 -2.36
CA ASN A 71 8.04 4.79 -1.35
C ASN A 71 9.00 5.93 -1.69
N LEU A 72 8.61 7.17 -1.40
CA LEU A 72 9.56 8.27 -1.27
C LEU A 72 10.07 8.28 0.18
N ASN A 73 11.33 7.88 0.35
CA ASN A 73 12.03 8.07 1.61
C ASN A 73 12.14 9.58 1.88
N ALA A 74 11.90 10.02 3.12
CA ALA A 74 12.26 11.38 3.54
C ALA A 74 13.78 11.44 3.64
N ALA A 75 14.48 11.55 2.52
CA ALA A 75 15.86 11.99 2.56
C ALA A 75 15.85 13.40 3.19
N ASP A 76 16.67 13.58 4.23
CA ASP A 76 16.85 14.83 4.96
C ASP A 76 16.89 16.03 4.00
N SER A 77 15.83 16.83 4.01
CA SER A 77 15.78 18.12 3.33
C SER A 77 16.48 19.22 4.16
N GLN A 78 17.45 18.82 4.99
CA GLN A 78 18.41 19.74 5.61
C GLN A 78 19.71 19.64 4.83
N GLY A 79 19.97 20.67 4.03
CA GLY A 79 21.13 20.72 3.15
C GLY A 79 22.44 20.54 3.89
N SER A 80 23.24 19.58 3.45
CA SER A 80 24.70 19.72 3.54
C SER A 80 25.15 20.62 2.39
N ALA A 81 25.20 21.92 2.66
CA ALA A 81 26.13 22.79 1.97
C ALA A 81 27.42 22.83 2.80
N PRO A 82 28.60 22.53 2.23
CA PRO A 82 29.86 23.03 2.77
C PRO A 82 29.99 24.54 2.55
#